data_AF-A0A842PIF8-F1
#
_entry.id   AF-A0A842PIF8-F1
#
_cell.length_a   1.000
_cell.length_b   1.000
_cell.length_c   1.000
_cell.angle_alpha   90.00
_cell.angle_beta   90.00
_cell.angle_gamma   90.00
#
_symmetry.space_group_name_H-M   'P 1'
#
loop_
_entity.id
_entity.type
_entity.pdbx_description
1 polymer ?
#
loop_
_entity_poly.entity_id
_entity_poly.type
_entity_poly.pdbx_seq_one_letter_code
_entity_poly.pdbx_strand_id
1 'polypeptide(L)'
;MIIEIDKLAPNADLKAWEDSLSGMDEDVFLVGHLPHLSKLSGSLFCGNEDKEVVAFRKGGIVCRERNRDGHWSIQWMITPEISL
;
A
#
# COMPACT_ATOMS: atom_id res chain seq x y z
N MET A 1 12.19 -12.41 -2.85
CA MET A 1 13.40 -11.63 -2.53
C MET A 1 12.96 -10.45 -1.69
N ILE A 2 13.54 -10.23 -0.51
CA ILE A 2 13.24 -9.07 0.34
C ILE A 2 14.26 -7.99 0.00
N ILE A 3 13.79 -6.81 -0.38
CA ILE A 3 14.64 -5.66 -0.68
C ILE A 3 14.22 -4.55 0.28
N GLU A 4 15.19 -4.01 1.02
CA GLU A 4 15.00 -2.78 1.79
C GLU A 4 15.12 -1.59 0.83
N ILE A 5 14.13 -0.70 0.86
CA ILE A 5 14.08 0.47 -0.01
C ILE A 5 13.85 1.70 0.88
N ASP A 6 14.83 2.60 0.93
CA ASP A 6 14.79 3.86 1.71
C ASP A 6 13.58 4.72 1.41
N LYS A 7 12.99 4.55 0.22
CA LYS A 7 11.80 5.27 -0.19
C LYS A 7 10.59 4.96 0.72
N LEU A 8 10.55 3.90 1.53
CA LEU A 8 9.41 3.66 2.47
C LEU A 8 9.55 4.37 3.82
N ALA A 9 10.62 5.14 4.00
CA ALA A 9 10.84 5.90 5.22
C ALA A 9 9.64 6.85 5.51
N PRO A 10 9.38 7.19 6.78
CA PRO A 10 8.25 8.03 7.17
C PRO A 10 8.14 9.39 6.44
N ASN A 11 9.28 9.91 5.96
CA ASN A 11 9.39 11.23 5.32
C ASN A 11 9.61 11.15 3.80
N ALA A 12 9.48 9.96 3.21
CA ALA A 12 9.75 9.78 1.81
C ALA A 12 8.61 10.30 0.92
N ASP A 13 8.96 10.63 -0.32
CA ASP A 13 8.01 11.13 -1.32
C ASP A 13 7.06 10.02 -1.77
N LEU A 14 5.75 10.24 -1.56
CA LEU A 14 4.70 9.33 -1.96
C LEU A 14 4.66 9.13 -3.47
N LYS A 15 4.99 10.16 -4.24
CA LYS A 15 4.91 10.12 -5.70
C LYS A 15 5.92 9.14 -6.30
N ALA A 16 7.11 9.10 -5.73
CA ALA A 16 8.14 8.15 -6.11
C ALA A 16 7.69 6.68 -5.95
N TRP A 17 6.77 6.39 -5.02
CA TRP A 17 6.20 5.05 -4.86
C TRP A 17 5.15 4.70 -5.90
N GLU A 18 4.23 5.63 -6.16
CA GLU A 18 3.22 5.43 -7.19
C GLU A 18 3.88 5.10 -8.52
N ASP A 19 4.90 5.86 -8.88
CA ASP A 19 5.62 5.67 -10.13
C ASP A 19 6.37 4.33 -10.13
N SER A 20 7.03 3.97 -9.02
CA SER A 20 7.72 2.67 -8.89
C SER A 20 6.75 1.49 -9.01
N LEU A 21 5.61 1.55 -8.32
CA LEU A 21 4.58 0.50 -8.35
C LEU A 21 3.87 0.42 -9.70
N SER A 22 3.76 1.54 -10.41
CA SER A 22 3.10 1.57 -11.71
C SER A 22 3.80 0.68 -12.75
N GLY A 23 5.14 0.62 -12.69
CA GLY A 23 5.99 -0.15 -13.59
C GLY A 23 6.32 -1.57 -13.13
N MET A 24 5.79 -2.01 -11.99
CA MET A 24 5.94 -3.38 -11.49
C MET A 24 4.77 -4.23 -11.97
N ASP A 25 5.08 -5.39 -12.53
CA ASP A 25 4.10 -6.41 -12.95
C ASP A 25 4.12 -7.65 -12.04
N GLU A 26 5.10 -7.73 -11.14
CA GLU A 26 5.23 -8.77 -10.12
C GLU A 26 4.47 -8.46 -8.81
N ASP A 27 4.18 -9.52 -8.04
CA ASP A 27 3.64 -9.39 -6.68
C ASP A 27 4.68 -8.78 -5.74
N VAL A 28 4.31 -7.66 -5.09
CA VAL A 28 5.18 -6.93 -4.18
C VAL A 28 4.57 -6.88 -2.78
N PHE A 29 5.37 -7.27 -1.78
CA PHE A 29 5.03 -7.09 -0.38
C PHE A 29 5.64 -5.78 0.13
N LEU A 30 4.79 -4.82 0.51
CA LEU A 30 5.21 -3.51 1.00
C LEU A 30 5.08 -3.43 2.51
N VAL A 31 6.19 -3.17 3.22
CA VAL A 31 6.21 -3.00 4.68
C VAL A 31 6.66 -1.58 5.01
N GLY A 32 5.92 -0.89 5.88
CA GLY A 32 6.20 0.50 6.24
C GLY A 32 5.39 0.98 7.43
N HIS A 33 5.30 2.29 7.58
CA HIS A 33 4.67 2.94 8.74
C HIS A 33 3.46 3.80 8.34
N LEU A 34 2.59 4.07 9.32
CA LEU A 34 1.59 5.12 9.22
C LEU A 34 2.24 6.50 9.47
N PRO A 35 1.77 7.58 8.82
CA PRO A 35 0.60 7.62 7.93
C PRO A 35 0.87 7.18 6.48
N HIS A 36 2.13 6.91 6.11
CA HIS A 36 2.55 6.73 4.73
C HIS A 36 1.80 5.61 3.99
N LEU A 37 1.60 4.45 4.62
CA LEU A 37 0.82 3.35 4.03
C LEU A 37 -0.67 3.71 3.79
N SER A 38 -1.26 4.51 4.68
CA SER A 38 -2.63 5.00 4.53
C SER A 38 -2.74 5.97 3.37
N LYS A 39 -1.81 6.93 3.29
CA LYS A 39 -1.72 7.90 2.19
C LYS A 39 -1.53 7.23 0.83
N LEU A 40 -0.63 6.26 0.76
CA LEU A 40 -0.39 5.48 -0.46
C LEU A 40 -1.66 4.74 -0.90
N SER A 41 -2.39 4.16 0.05
CA SER A 41 -3.66 3.51 -0.26
C SER A 41 -4.67 4.53 -0.80
N GLY A 42 -4.86 5.68 -0.14
CA GLY A 42 -5.76 6.73 -0.61
C GLY A 42 -5.44 7.20 -2.03
N SER A 43 -4.15 7.42 -2.32
CA SER A 43 -3.72 7.82 -3.65
C SER A 43 -3.96 6.74 -4.71
N LEU A 44 -3.58 5.48 -4.44
CA LEU A 44 -3.76 4.40 -5.40
C LEU A 44 -5.24 4.07 -5.67
N PHE A 45 -6.08 4.08 -4.64
CA PHE A 45 -7.50 3.72 -4.78
C PHE A 45 -8.39 4.87 -5.27
N CYS A 46 -8.06 6.11 -4.91
CA CYS A 46 -8.95 7.27 -5.14
C CYS A 46 -8.27 8.46 -5.82
N GLY A 47 -6.97 8.38 -6.15
CA GLY A 47 -6.19 9.51 -6.65
C GLY A 47 -6.03 10.64 -5.62
N ASN A 48 -6.23 10.36 -4.32
CA ASN A 48 -6.18 11.35 -3.26
C ASN A 48 -5.60 10.75 -1.97
N GLU A 49 -4.39 11.18 -1.60
CA GLU A 49 -3.68 10.71 -0.41
C GLU A 49 -4.36 11.03 0.93
N ASP A 50 -5.22 12.05 0.96
CA ASP A 50 -5.94 12.46 2.17
C ASP A 50 -7.19 11.61 2.42
N LYS A 51 -7.55 10.71 1.48
CA LYS A 51 -8.65 9.76 1.69
C LYS A 51 -8.18 8.53 2.45
N GLU A 52 -8.69 8.35 3.66
CA GLU A 52 -8.53 7.11 4.41
C GLU A 52 -9.44 6.01 3.83
N VAL A 53 -8.88 5.17 2.98
CA VAL A 53 -9.56 4.03 2.34
C VAL A 53 -9.37 2.72 3.11
N VAL A 54 -8.36 2.65 3.98
CA VAL A 54 -8.00 1.47 4.77
C VAL A 54 -7.68 1.89 6.19
N ALA A 55 -8.43 1.38 7.16
CA ALA A 55 -8.15 1.55 8.58
C ALA A 55 -7.08 0.54 9.04
N PHE A 56 -5.81 0.81 8.71
CA PHE A 56 -4.70 -0.08 9.04
C PHE A 56 -4.59 -0.38 10.54
N ARG A 57 -4.35 -1.65 10.87
CA ARG A 57 -3.99 -2.10 12.22
C ARG A 57 -2.49 -2.39 12.27
N LYS A 58 -1.85 -2.13 13.42
CA LYS A 58 -0.42 -2.46 13.61
C LYS A 58 -0.24 -3.97 13.40
N GLY A 59 0.70 -4.36 12.54
CA GLY A 59 0.89 -5.78 12.18
C GLY A 59 -0.19 -6.35 11.25
N GLY A 60 -1.10 -5.52 10.74
CA GLY A 60 -2.08 -5.92 9.73
C GLY A 60 -1.48 -5.96 8.33
N ILE A 61 -2.08 -6.78 7.47
CA ILE A 61 -1.72 -6.95 6.06
C ILE A 61 -2.96 -6.66 5.23
N VAL A 62 -2.78 -5.92 4.14
CA VAL A 62 -3.84 -5.59 3.18
C VAL A 62 -3.35 -6.01 1.81
N CYS A 63 -4.08 -6.91 1.16
CA CYS A 63 -3.82 -7.30 -0.21
C CYS A 63 -4.68 -6.49 -1.16
N ARG A 64 -4.05 -5.99 -2.20
CA ARG A 64 -4.70 -5.24 -3.27
C ARG A 64 -4.30 -5.81 -4.61
N GLU A 65 -5.19 -5.67 -5.58
CA GLU A 65 -5.00 -6.12 -6.96
C GLU A 65 -5.34 -4.98 -7.91
N ARG A 66 -4.48 -4.78 -8.93
CA ARG A 66 -4.73 -3.85 -10.03
C ARG A 66 -5.27 -4.63 -11.22
N ASN A 67 -6.50 -4.33 -11.63
CA ASN A 67 -7.10 -4.99 -12.78
C ASN A 67 -6.48 -4.49 -14.11
N ARG A 68 -6.90 -5.09 -15.24
CA ARG A 68 -6.40 -4.73 -16.58
C ARG A 68 -6.68 -3.28 -16.99
N ASP A 69 -7.70 -2.66 -16.41
CA ASP A 69 -8.06 -1.26 -16.65
C ASP A 69 -7.29 -0.29 -15.73
N GLY A 70 -6.39 -0.81 -14.89
CA GLY A 70 -5.59 -0.02 -13.96
C GLY A 70 -6.30 0.32 -12.64
N HIS A 71 -7.50 -0.19 -12.39
CA HIS A 71 -8.24 0.05 -11.16
C HIS A 71 -7.77 -0.86 -10.04
N TRP A 72 -7.53 -0.26 -8.87
CA TRP A 72 -7.16 -0.99 -7.65
C TRP A 72 -8.40 -1.49 -6.91
N SER A 73 -8.31 -2.71 -6.37
CA SER A 73 -9.32 -3.32 -5.50
C SER A 73 -8.67 -3.95 -4.29
N ILE A 74 -9.34 -3.90 -3.13
CA ILE A 74 -8.91 -4.64 -1.93
C ILE A 74 -9.42 -6.07 -2.06
N GLN A 75 -8.51 -7.05 -2.02
CA GLN A 75 -8.86 -8.47 -2.09
C GLN A 75 -9.18 -9.03 -0.71
N TRP A 76 -8.34 -8.70 0.27
CA TRP A 76 -8.52 -9.12 1.66
C TRP A 76 -7.68 -8.27 2.60
N MET A 77 -8.06 -8.30 3.88
CA MET A 77 -7.29 -7.71 4.98
C MET A 77 -7.21 -8.72 6.11
N ILE A 78 -6.01 -8.92 6.65
CA ILE A 78 -5.78 -9.70 7.87
C ILE A 78 -5.27 -8.73 8.93
N THR A 79 -5.91 -8.75 10.10
CA THR A 79 -5.44 -8.01 11.27
C THR A 79 -5.05 -8.99 12.37
N PRO A 80 -4.15 -8.62 13.30
CA PRO A 80 -3.71 -9.53 14.36
C PRO A 80 -4.86 -10.07 15.21
N GLU A 81 -5.96 -9.34 15.32
CA GLU A 81 -7.14 -9.74 16.10
C GLU A 81 -7.91 -10.91 15.49
N ILE A 82 -7.75 -11.18 14.19
CA ILE A 82 -8.43 -12.29 13.49
C ILE A 82 -7.48 -13.42 13.07
N SER A 83 -6.18 -13.28 13.34
CA SER A 83 -5.18 -14.32 13.04
C SER A 83 -4.87 -15.24 14.22
N LEU A 84 -5.66 -15.15 15.30
CA LEU A 84 -5.53 -15.93 16.54
C LEU A 84 -6.62 -16.99 16.65
#